data_AF-A0A9D5QT47-F1
#
_entry.id   AF-A0A9D5QT47-F1
#
_cell.length_a   1.000
_cell.length_b   1.000
_cell.length_c   1.000
_cell.angle_alpha   90.00
_cell.angle_beta   90.00
_cell.angle_gamma   90.00
#
_symmetry.space_group_name_H-M   'P 1'
#
loop_
_entity.id
_entity.type
_entity.pdbx_description
1 polymer ?
#
loop_
_entity_poly.entity_id
_entity_poly.type
_entity_poly.pdbx_seq_one_letter_code
_entity_poly.pdbx_strand_id
1 'polypeptide(L)'
;MTFEVFSTADGYDFGATASWREIARRAVADYVAIFASPYSLAPGYNCLRRMARIAADSGAAMVYSDYRVTTLSGDTRSIPTIDCRKGSLRDDFDFGPLVLIDRRLLVKACGEAVKDYRYAGMYAMRLALSRMGGIVHIPETLYTAVETDTRTSGEKQFDYVDPRNRDRQIEMEDACTDHLKAIGAYLVPAFAEADYSGDFPVEASVIIPVRNRVATIADAVKSALAQVTDFDFNVIVIDNHSTDGTTDTLRDLAARHDRLKVIIPQQTDLGIGGCWNEGVNSPHCGRFAVQLDSDDLYKGTDTLQRIVDKFRAENCGMVIGSYELTDFNLAPMPPGLIDHKEWTDDNGRNNALRINGLGAPRAFVTSLLREIGVPNTSYGEDYALGLAISRDYRIGRIYDSLYLCRRWEGNSDSNLDITRLNANNSYKDSLRTWEVEARIAKNAAN
;
A
#
# COMPACT_ATOMS: atom_id res chain seq x y z
N MET A 1 -7.56 -31.38 23.06
CA MET A 1 -6.80 -30.39 22.28
C MET A 1 -5.35 -30.83 22.26
N THR A 2 -4.99 -31.54 21.19
CA THR A 2 -3.62 -31.92 20.86
C THR A 2 -3.05 -30.94 19.83
N PHE A 3 -1.73 -30.78 19.77
CA PHE A 3 -1.07 -29.94 18.78
C PHE A 3 0.28 -30.52 18.36
N GLU A 4 0.65 -30.29 17.11
CA GLU A 4 1.96 -30.61 16.51
C GLU A 4 2.62 -29.32 16.02
N VAL A 5 3.93 -29.20 16.19
CA VAL A 5 4.70 -28.03 15.73
C VAL A 5 5.54 -28.43 14.52
N PHE A 6 5.45 -27.63 13.47
CA PHE A 6 6.26 -27.74 12.27
C PHE A 6 7.03 -26.43 12.07
N SER A 7 8.32 -26.51 11.82
CA SER A 7 9.19 -25.34 11.74
C SER A 7 10.09 -25.37 10.51
N THR A 8 10.65 -24.21 10.15
CA THR A 8 11.69 -24.16 9.10
C THR A 8 12.95 -24.95 9.46
N ALA A 9 13.23 -25.12 10.77
CA ALA A 9 14.33 -25.93 11.27
C ALA A 9 14.16 -27.42 10.96
N ASP A 10 12.92 -27.88 10.73
CA ASP A 10 12.61 -29.26 10.33
C ASP A 10 12.73 -29.47 8.80
N GLY A 11 13.18 -28.45 8.06
CA GLY A 11 13.38 -28.50 6.60
C GLY A 11 12.14 -28.14 5.77
N TYR A 12 11.07 -27.63 6.38
CA TYR A 12 9.90 -27.17 5.65
C TYR A 12 10.13 -25.79 5.01
N ASP A 13 9.72 -25.66 3.76
CA ASP A 13 9.63 -24.38 3.05
C ASP A 13 8.17 -23.95 2.99
N PHE A 14 7.77 -23.06 3.90
CA PHE A 14 6.39 -22.55 3.94
C PHE A 14 6.03 -21.64 2.76
N GLY A 15 7.00 -21.24 1.93
CA GLY A 15 6.76 -20.64 0.62
C GLY A 15 6.21 -21.65 -0.39
N ALA A 16 6.49 -22.95 -0.23
CA ALA A 16 6.07 -23.97 -1.18
C ALA A 16 4.76 -24.67 -0.74
N THR A 17 3.76 -24.75 -1.62
CA THR A 17 2.51 -25.52 -1.36
C THR A 17 2.79 -26.99 -1.03
N ALA A 18 3.93 -27.53 -1.50
CA ALA A 18 4.36 -28.91 -1.22
C ALA A 18 4.52 -29.19 0.28
N SER A 19 5.14 -28.28 1.05
CA SER A 19 5.31 -28.44 2.50
C SER A 19 3.96 -28.46 3.22
N TRP A 20 3.04 -27.58 2.82
CA TRP A 20 1.68 -27.55 3.38
C TRP A 20 0.92 -28.87 3.14
N ARG A 21 1.01 -29.43 1.93
CA ARG A 21 0.39 -30.73 1.60
C ARG A 21 1.04 -31.91 2.30
N GLU A 22 2.34 -31.84 2.58
CA GLU A 22 2.99 -32.85 3.41
C GLU A 22 2.49 -32.78 4.85
N ILE A 23 2.45 -31.58 5.44
CA ILE A 23 1.95 -31.36 6.80
C ILE A 23 0.50 -31.83 6.92
N ALA A 24 -0.36 -31.46 5.96
CA ALA A 24 -1.76 -31.89 5.93
C ALA A 24 -1.92 -33.43 5.88
N ARG A 25 -1.00 -34.15 5.25
CA ARG A 25 -1.01 -35.63 5.20
C ARG A 25 -0.48 -36.27 6.49
N ARG A 26 0.49 -35.64 7.14
CA ARG A 26 1.21 -36.21 8.30
C ARG A 26 0.58 -35.86 9.64
N ALA A 27 0.04 -34.66 9.77
CA ALA A 27 -0.51 -34.16 11.03
C ALA A 27 -1.72 -34.99 11.47
N VAL A 28 -1.73 -35.40 12.73
CA VAL A 28 -2.80 -36.17 13.37
C VAL A 28 -3.46 -35.42 14.52
N ALA A 29 -2.81 -34.36 15.03
CA ALA A 29 -3.34 -33.55 16.12
C ALA A 29 -4.56 -32.71 15.71
N ASP A 30 -5.27 -32.18 16.71
CA ASP A 30 -6.42 -31.28 16.47
C ASP A 30 -5.97 -29.97 15.79
N TYR A 31 -4.80 -29.47 16.18
CA TYR A 31 -4.22 -28.22 15.70
C TYR A 31 -2.78 -28.39 15.22
N VAL A 32 -2.40 -27.57 14.24
CA VAL A 32 -1.06 -27.53 13.66
C VAL A 32 -0.45 -26.16 13.93
N ALA A 33 0.67 -26.12 14.65
CA ALA A 33 1.46 -24.91 14.86
C ALA A 33 2.53 -24.80 13.79
N ILE A 34 2.57 -23.67 13.09
CA ILE A 34 3.57 -23.36 12.07
C ILE A 34 4.49 -22.27 12.61
N PHE A 35 5.77 -22.60 12.76
CA PHE A 35 6.81 -21.66 13.15
C PHE A 35 7.68 -21.29 11.93
N ALA A 36 7.28 -20.22 11.24
CA ALA A 36 7.86 -19.75 9.99
C ALA A 36 8.96 -18.71 10.22
N SER A 37 10.02 -19.08 10.92
CA SER A 37 11.16 -18.19 11.18
C SER A 37 12.47 -18.98 11.34
N PRO A 38 13.62 -18.41 10.95
CA PRO A 38 14.94 -19.01 11.21
C PRO A 38 15.35 -18.93 12.70
N TYR A 39 14.58 -18.23 13.52
CA TYR A 39 14.84 -18.07 14.95
C TYR A 39 14.54 -19.35 15.73
N SER A 40 14.82 -19.33 17.04
CA SER A 40 14.27 -20.35 17.94
C SER A 40 12.99 -19.85 18.59
N LEU A 41 12.03 -20.76 18.74
CA LEU A 41 10.78 -20.48 19.46
C LEU A 41 10.99 -20.69 20.96
N ALA A 42 10.76 -19.65 21.75
CA ALA A 42 10.65 -19.73 23.21
C ALA A 42 9.19 -19.48 23.62
N PRO A 43 8.37 -20.54 23.82
CA PRO A 43 6.97 -20.38 24.20
C PRO A 43 6.82 -19.74 25.57
N GLY A 44 5.90 -18.78 25.70
CA GLY A 44 5.46 -18.27 27.00
C GLY A 44 4.58 -19.27 27.76
N TYR A 45 4.14 -18.88 28.96
CA TYR A 45 3.29 -19.72 29.81
C TYR A 45 2.02 -20.17 29.05
N ASN A 46 1.87 -21.49 28.89
CA ASN A 46 0.73 -22.10 28.21
C ASN A 46 0.46 -21.61 26.76
N CYS A 47 1.44 -21.03 26.07
CA CYS A 47 1.31 -20.45 24.72
C CYS A 47 0.39 -21.24 23.76
N LEU A 48 0.77 -22.45 23.36
CA LEU A 48 -0.01 -23.25 22.40
C LEU A 48 -1.37 -23.68 22.93
N ARG A 49 -1.49 -23.92 24.25
CA ARG A 49 -2.77 -24.25 24.89
C ARG A 49 -3.72 -23.05 24.89
N ARG A 50 -3.19 -21.83 25.09
CA ARG A 50 -3.95 -20.58 25.02
C ARG A 50 -4.44 -20.33 23.60
N MET A 51 -3.55 -20.45 22.60
CA MET A 51 -3.91 -20.34 21.19
C MET A 51 -4.97 -21.37 20.79
N ALA A 52 -4.78 -22.64 21.15
CA ALA A 52 -5.73 -23.71 20.82
C ALA A 52 -7.10 -23.50 21.48
N ARG A 53 -7.13 -22.99 22.72
CA ARG A 53 -8.39 -22.67 23.40
C ARG A 53 -9.16 -21.56 22.70
N ILE A 54 -8.48 -20.49 22.29
CA ILE A 54 -9.11 -19.41 21.52
C ILE A 54 -9.60 -19.91 20.16
N ALA A 55 -8.79 -20.71 19.45
CA ALA A 55 -9.20 -21.29 18.18
C ALA A 55 -10.45 -22.17 18.34
N ALA A 56 -10.51 -23.00 19.38
CA ALA A 56 -11.67 -23.84 19.68
C ALA A 56 -12.93 -23.03 20.03
N ASP A 57 -12.80 -22.04 20.92
CA ASP A 57 -13.95 -21.25 21.41
C ASP A 57 -14.51 -20.30 20.34
N SER A 58 -13.67 -19.82 19.41
CA SER A 58 -14.08 -18.93 18.31
C SER A 58 -14.43 -19.64 17.02
N GLY A 59 -14.06 -20.91 16.85
CA GLY A 59 -14.14 -21.61 15.57
C GLY A 59 -13.19 -21.07 14.50
N ALA A 60 -12.12 -20.38 14.90
CA ALA A 60 -11.16 -19.77 13.97
C ALA A 60 -10.43 -20.83 13.13
N ALA A 61 -10.20 -20.51 11.87
CA ALA A 61 -9.38 -21.32 10.97
C ALA A 61 -7.89 -21.20 11.30
N MET A 62 -7.46 -20.01 11.72
CA MET A 62 -6.10 -19.70 12.11
C MET A 62 -6.10 -18.69 13.25
N VAL A 63 -5.21 -18.86 14.22
CA VAL A 63 -4.93 -17.88 15.28
C VAL A 63 -3.45 -17.52 15.30
N TYR A 64 -3.17 -16.29 15.71
CA TYR A 64 -1.83 -15.73 15.87
C TYR A 64 -1.84 -14.72 17.01
N SER A 65 -0.67 -14.24 17.44
CA SER A 65 -0.58 -13.36 18.59
C SER A 65 0.53 -12.32 18.47
N ASP A 66 0.46 -11.31 19.33
CA ASP A 66 1.61 -10.51 19.66
C ASP A 66 2.76 -11.39 20.18
N TYR A 67 3.98 -10.92 19.99
CA TYR A 67 5.18 -11.68 20.34
C TYR A 67 6.33 -10.77 20.74
N ARG A 68 7.41 -11.36 21.24
CA ARG A 68 8.68 -10.66 21.46
C ARG A 68 9.74 -11.15 20.50
N VAL A 69 10.68 -10.28 20.18
CA VAL A 69 11.94 -10.66 19.53
C VAL A 69 13.07 -10.36 20.49
N THR A 70 13.92 -11.35 20.76
CA THR A 70 15.19 -11.16 21.46
C THR A 70 16.32 -11.25 20.43
N THR A 71 17.09 -10.18 20.30
CA THR A 71 18.25 -10.12 19.40
C THR A 71 19.46 -10.83 20.01
N LEU A 72 20.50 -11.06 19.21
CA LEU A 72 21.78 -11.61 19.69
C LEU A 72 22.48 -10.74 20.74
N SER A 73 22.22 -9.43 20.78
CA SER A 73 22.72 -8.51 21.82
C SER A 73 22.02 -8.71 23.18
N GLY A 74 20.95 -9.50 23.23
CA GLY A 74 20.12 -9.69 24.42
C GLY A 74 18.97 -8.70 24.54
N ASP A 75 18.85 -7.76 23.60
CA ASP A 75 17.76 -6.78 23.60
C ASP A 75 16.44 -7.46 23.25
N THR A 76 15.43 -7.28 24.10
CA THR A 76 14.11 -7.85 23.90
C THR A 76 13.10 -6.76 23.63
N ARG A 77 12.40 -6.85 22.50
CA ARG A 77 11.35 -5.91 22.10
C ARG A 77 10.01 -6.63 21.91
N SER A 78 8.93 -5.98 22.32
CA SER A 78 7.56 -6.41 22.04
C SER A 78 7.16 -5.98 20.63
N ILE A 79 6.55 -6.89 19.88
CA ILE A 79 6.02 -6.68 18.54
C ILE A 79 4.51 -6.93 18.60
N PRO A 80 3.69 -5.87 18.69
CA PRO A 80 2.26 -5.99 18.51
C PRO A 80 1.94 -6.26 17.04
N THR A 81 0.99 -7.14 16.78
CA THR A 81 0.42 -7.40 15.45
C THR A 81 -0.94 -6.68 15.31
N ILE A 82 -1.55 -6.72 14.13
CA ILE A 82 -2.86 -6.10 13.88
C ILE A 82 -3.89 -7.14 13.51
N ASP A 83 -5.17 -6.81 13.65
CA ASP A 83 -6.27 -7.70 13.27
C ASP A 83 -6.30 -7.97 11.76
N CYS A 84 -6.48 -9.23 11.38
CA CYS A 84 -6.69 -9.63 10.00
C CYS A 84 -8.15 -9.40 9.62
N ARG A 85 -8.37 -8.59 8.59
CA ARG A 85 -9.70 -8.23 8.06
C ARG A 85 -9.86 -8.75 6.64
N LYS A 86 -11.06 -8.59 6.07
CA LYS A 86 -11.34 -9.00 4.68
C LYS A 86 -10.38 -8.35 3.67
N GLY A 87 -10.01 -7.09 3.91
CA GLY A 87 -9.06 -6.34 3.11
C GLY A 87 -7.59 -6.53 3.48
N SER A 88 -7.25 -7.38 4.46
CA SER A 88 -5.85 -7.72 4.78
C SER A 88 -5.25 -8.64 3.71
N LEU A 89 -5.17 -8.16 2.47
CA LEU A 89 -4.80 -8.91 1.27
C LEU A 89 -3.32 -8.76 0.91
N ARG A 90 -2.58 -7.91 1.61
CA ARG A 90 -1.14 -7.76 1.40
C ARG A 90 -0.34 -9.05 1.65
N ASP A 91 0.63 -9.36 0.80
CA ASP A 91 1.48 -10.56 0.94
C ASP A 91 2.55 -10.41 2.03
N ASP A 92 2.75 -9.18 2.52
CA ASP A 92 3.62 -8.85 3.65
C ASP A 92 2.84 -8.74 4.98
N PHE A 93 1.61 -9.29 5.09
CA PHE A 93 0.86 -9.31 6.35
C PHE A 93 1.61 -10.06 7.45
N ASP A 94 1.88 -9.38 8.56
CA ASP A 94 2.65 -9.92 9.68
C ASP A 94 1.71 -10.62 10.67
N PHE A 95 1.72 -11.95 10.63
CA PHE A 95 1.06 -12.80 11.62
C PHE A 95 2.00 -13.16 12.79
N GLY A 96 3.22 -12.63 12.80
CA GLY A 96 4.30 -13.10 13.64
C GLY A 96 4.86 -14.46 13.18
N PRO A 97 5.99 -14.90 13.77
CA PRO A 97 6.62 -16.18 13.46
C PRO A 97 5.78 -17.44 13.70
N LEU A 98 4.82 -17.40 14.64
CA LEU A 98 4.04 -18.55 15.08
C LEU A 98 2.54 -18.33 14.78
N VAL A 99 1.97 -19.24 14.00
CA VAL A 99 0.52 -19.35 13.81
C VAL A 99 0.03 -20.74 14.21
N LEU A 100 -1.21 -20.84 14.66
CA LEU A 100 -1.87 -22.12 14.95
C LEU A 100 -3.11 -22.27 14.06
N ILE A 101 -3.24 -23.41 13.39
CA ILE A 101 -4.26 -23.67 12.37
C ILE A 101 -5.11 -24.89 12.78
N ASP A 102 -6.43 -24.83 12.57
CA ASP A 102 -7.29 -26.01 12.72
C ASP A 102 -6.92 -27.05 11.64
N ARG A 103 -6.49 -28.24 12.06
CA ARG A 103 -5.99 -29.26 11.13
C ARG A 103 -7.04 -29.65 10.08
N ARG A 104 -8.32 -29.71 10.43
CA ARG A 104 -9.39 -30.10 9.50
C ARG A 104 -9.51 -29.07 8.38
N LEU A 105 -9.42 -27.78 8.72
CA LEU A 105 -9.45 -26.69 7.75
C LEU A 105 -8.17 -26.60 6.94
N LEU A 106 -7.01 -26.91 7.52
CA LEU A 106 -5.75 -27.06 6.77
C LEU A 106 -5.85 -28.15 5.69
N VAL A 107 -6.35 -29.34 6.07
CA VAL A 107 -6.53 -30.46 5.14
C VAL A 107 -7.53 -30.08 4.04
N LYS A 108 -8.64 -29.44 4.41
CA LYS A 108 -9.63 -28.95 3.45
C LYS A 108 -9.03 -27.91 2.49
N ALA A 109 -8.28 -26.93 3.00
CA ALA A 109 -7.62 -25.91 2.19
C ALA A 109 -6.58 -26.51 1.22
N CYS A 110 -5.82 -27.52 1.65
CA CYS A 110 -4.90 -28.23 0.76
C CYS A 110 -5.62 -29.06 -0.31
N GLY A 111 -6.86 -29.51 -0.04
CA GLY A 111 -7.71 -30.25 -0.98
C GLY A 111 -8.47 -29.36 -1.96
N GLU A 112 -8.85 -28.13 -1.57
CA GLU A 112 -9.49 -27.14 -2.43
C GLU A 112 -8.48 -26.47 -3.37
N ALA A 113 -8.05 -27.18 -4.42
CA ALA A 113 -7.39 -26.67 -5.62
C ALA A 113 -6.38 -25.51 -5.44
N VAL A 114 -5.70 -25.39 -4.28
CA VAL A 114 -4.65 -24.41 -4.12
C VAL A 114 -3.52 -24.85 -5.04
N LYS A 115 -3.21 -23.98 -6.00
CA LYS A 115 -2.22 -24.21 -7.03
C LYS A 115 -0.85 -24.54 -6.42
N ASP A 116 -0.02 -25.15 -7.26
CA ASP A 116 1.35 -25.48 -6.91
C ASP A 116 2.18 -24.21 -6.96
N TYR A 117 2.45 -23.63 -5.79
CA TYR A 117 3.30 -22.47 -5.62
C TYR A 117 4.65 -22.90 -5.04
N ARG A 118 5.71 -22.22 -5.49
CA ARG A 118 7.06 -22.35 -4.92
C ARG A 118 7.33 -21.30 -3.86
N TYR A 119 6.66 -20.15 -3.93
CA TYR A 119 6.89 -18.98 -3.08
C TYR A 119 5.62 -18.48 -2.38
N ALA A 120 4.43 -18.68 -2.96
CA ALA A 120 3.16 -18.17 -2.43
C ALA A 120 2.38 -19.13 -1.52
N GLY A 121 2.98 -20.23 -1.05
CA GLY A 121 2.33 -21.28 -0.25
C GLY A 121 1.61 -20.76 1.00
N MET A 122 2.33 -20.10 1.92
CA MET A 122 1.74 -19.50 3.13
C MET A 122 0.64 -18.48 2.79
N TYR A 123 0.88 -17.65 1.76
CA TYR A 123 -0.04 -16.62 1.34
C TYR A 123 -1.34 -17.21 0.76
N ALA A 124 -1.24 -18.21 -0.12
CA ALA A 124 -2.38 -18.94 -0.66
C ALA A 124 -3.14 -19.72 0.43
N MET A 125 -2.41 -20.36 1.37
CA MET A 125 -3.02 -21.07 2.50
C MET A 125 -3.80 -20.14 3.41
N ARG A 126 -3.22 -19.01 3.84
CA ARG A 126 -3.94 -18.07 4.70
C ARG A 126 -5.15 -17.47 4.00
N LEU A 127 -5.08 -17.23 2.67
CA LEU A 127 -6.20 -16.75 1.88
C LEU A 127 -7.29 -17.81 1.68
N ALA A 128 -6.93 -19.09 1.67
CA ALA A 128 -7.89 -20.18 1.64
C ALA A 128 -8.58 -20.38 2.99
N LEU A 129 -7.81 -20.38 4.08
CA LEU A 129 -8.33 -20.49 5.44
C LEU A 129 -9.28 -19.34 5.78
N SER A 130 -9.00 -18.11 5.34
CA SER A 130 -9.89 -16.96 5.57
C SER A 130 -11.26 -17.08 4.91
N ARG A 131 -11.41 -17.92 3.88
CA ARG A 131 -12.71 -18.24 3.27
C ARG A 131 -13.48 -19.31 4.05
N MET A 132 -12.80 -20.10 4.87
CA MET A 132 -13.37 -21.23 5.60
C MET A 132 -13.74 -20.88 7.05
N GLY A 133 -13.07 -19.90 7.64
CA GLY A 133 -13.31 -19.44 9.01
C GLY A 133 -12.52 -18.18 9.33
N GLY A 134 -12.77 -17.63 10.52
CA GLY A 134 -12.07 -16.42 10.96
C GLY A 134 -10.57 -16.62 11.13
N ILE A 135 -9.79 -15.59 10.83
CA ILE A 135 -8.38 -15.48 11.23
C ILE A 135 -8.35 -14.56 12.46
N VAL A 136 -8.00 -15.11 13.62
CA VAL A 136 -8.17 -14.41 14.90
C VAL A 136 -6.82 -14.01 15.48
N HIS A 137 -6.69 -12.71 15.72
CA HIS A 137 -5.60 -12.12 16.47
C HIS A 137 -5.84 -12.26 17.97
N ILE A 138 -4.81 -12.71 18.71
CA ILE A 138 -4.78 -12.72 20.17
C ILE A 138 -3.84 -11.59 20.63
N PRO A 139 -4.36 -10.48 21.17
CA PRO A 139 -3.56 -9.32 21.60
C PRO A 139 -2.87 -9.59 22.95
N GLU A 140 -2.20 -10.73 23.04
CA GLU A 140 -1.43 -11.20 24.19
C GLU A 140 -0.04 -11.58 23.68
N THR A 141 1.02 -11.17 24.37
CA THR A 141 2.37 -11.62 24.05
C THR A 141 2.56 -13.08 24.49
N LEU A 142 2.41 -14.04 23.58
CA LEU A 142 2.39 -15.47 23.93
C LEU A 142 3.74 -16.18 23.79
N TYR A 143 4.71 -15.62 23.06
CA TYR A 143 6.02 -16.24 22.85
C TYR A 143 7.10 -15.20 22.55
N THR A 144 8.35 -15.65 22.65
CA THR A 144 9.53 -14.92 22.19
C THR A 144 10.18 -15.69 21.04
N ALA A 145 10.44 -15.00 19.93
CA ALA A 145 11.31 -15.51 18.87
C ALA A 145 12.74 -15.02 19.13
N VAL A 146 13.65 -15.94 19.40
CA VAL A 146 15.03 -15.64 19.81
C VAL A 146 15.94 -15.81 18.61
N GLU A 147 16.60 -14.73 18.20
CA GLU A 147 17.56 -14.71 17.10
C GLU A 147 18.73 -15.66 17.39
N THR A 148 19.04 -16.53 16.43
CA THR A 148 20.05 -17.60 16.56
C THR A 148 21.16 -17.48 15.52
N ASP A 149 21.05 -16.55 14.58
CA ASP A 149 21.95 -16.43 13.41
C ASP A 149 22.88 -15.23 13.55
N THR A 150 24.20 -15.49 13.63
CA THR A 150 25.25 -14.48 13.78
C THR A 150 25.63 -13.77 12.48
N ARG A 151 24.94 -14.03 11.36
CA ARG A 151 25.18 -13.36 10.08
C ARG A 151 24.59 -11.95 10.09
N THR A 152 25.36 -10.98 9.62
CA THR A 152 25.07 -9.55 9.72
C THR A 152 23.74 -9.19 9.05
N SER A 153 22.88 -8.46 9.76
CA SER A 153 21.54 -8.02 9.36
C SER A 153 21.48 -7.06 8.16
N GLY A 154 22.63 -6.63 7.63
CA GLY A 154 22.76 -5.60 6.59
C GLY A 154 22.35 -6.01 5.17
N GLU A 155 22.16 -7.30 4.88
CA GLU A 155 21.73 -7.76 3.55
C GLU A 155 20.19 -7.74 3.36
N LYS A 156 19.40 -7.57 4.43
CA LYS A 156 17.92 -7.72 4.39
C LYS A 156 17.16 -6.49 3.90
N GLN A 157 17.82 -5.36 3.67
CA GLN A 157 17.13 -4.08 3.50
C GLN A 157 16.68 -3.78 2.05
N PHE A 158 17.05 -4.62 1.08
CA PHE A 158 16.68 -4.43 -0.33
C PHE A 158 16.26 -5.72 -1.05
N ASP A 159 15.84 -6.73 -0.29
CA ASP A 159 15.43 -8.03 -0.83
C ASP A 159 14.19 -7.95 -1.74
N TYR A 160 13.48 -6.82 -1.85
CA TYR A 160 12.35 -6.65 -2.79
C TYR A 160 12.79 -6.27 -4.22
N VAL A 161 14.07 -5.93 -4.44
CA VAL A 161 14.58 -5.44 -5.74
C VAL A 161 15.38 -6.51 -6.50
N ASP A 162 15.48 -7.72 -5.95
CA ASP A 162 16.11 -8.85 -6.62
C ASP A 162 15.27 -9.36 -7.81
N PRO A 163 15.86 -9.63 -8.99
CA PRO A 163 15.20 -10.34 -10.09
C PRO A 163 14.54 -11.67 -9.69
N ARG A 164 15.06 -12.34 -8.65
CA ARG A 164 14.46 -13.51 -7.99
C ARG A 164 13.08 -13.22 -7.37
N ASN A 165 12.70 -11.95 -7.20
CA ASN A 165 11.37 -11.57 -6.77
C ASN A 165 10.33 -11.61 -7.87
N ARG A 166 10.68 -11.57 -9.16
CA ARG A 166 9.64 -11.49 -10.20
C ARG A 166 8.72 -12.71 -10.18
N ASP A 167 9.30 -13.91 -10.11
CA ASP A 167 8.54 -15.16 -10.02
C ASP A 167 7.71 -15.20 -8.72
N ARG A 168 8.30 -14.76 -7.60
CA ARG A 168 7.57 -14.59 -6.33
C ARG A 168 6.38 -13.64 -6.50
N GLN A 169 6.57 -12.47 -7.11
CA GLN A 169 5.53 -11.47 -7.31
C GLN A 169 4.41 -12.00 -8.19
N ILE A 170 4.74 -12.75 -9.24
CA ILE A 170 3.76 -13.41 -10.12
C ILE A 170 2.91 -14.40 -9.32
N GLU A 171 3.54 -15.26 -8.50
CA GLU A 171 2.79 -16.22 -7.67
C GLU A 171 1.93 -15.54 -6.61
N MET A 172 2.42 -14.46 -5.98
CA MET A 172 1.63 -13.68 -5.01
C MET A 172 0.44 -12.99 -5.67
N GLU A 173 0.63 -12.44 -6.87
CA GLU A 173 -0.47 -11.85 -7.66
C GLU A 173 -1.51 -12.91 -8.06
N ASP A 174 -1.07 -14.08 -8.52
CA ASP A 174 -1.94 -15.19 -8.91
C ASP A 174 -2.78 -15.69 -7.71
N ALA A 175 -2.15 -15.90 -6.55
CA ALA A 175 -2.83 -16.32 -5.33
C ALA A 175 -3.87 -15.30 -4.85
N CYS A 176 -3.56 -14.00 -4.91
CA CYS A 176 -4.50 -12.94 -4.58
C CYS A 176 -5.67 -12.91 -5.57
N THR A 177 -5.36 -13.02 -6.87
CA THR A 177 -6.36 -13.02 -7.95
C THR A 177 -7.34 -14.17 -7.81
N ASP A 178 -6.86 -15.38 -7.54
CA ASP A 178 -7.71 -16.54 -7.28
C ASP A 178 -8.58 -16.34 -6.04
N HIS A 179 -8.04 -15.75 -4.97
CA HIS A 179 -8.83 -15.42 -3.79
C HIS A 179 -9.94 -14.41 -4.12
N LEU A 180 -9.63 -13.34 -4.85
CA LEU A 180 -10.62 -12.33 -5.27
C LEU A 180 -11.73 -12.95 -6.13
N LYS A 181 -11.39 -13.88 -7.03
CA LYS A 181 -12.38 -14.64 -7.80
C LYS A 181 -13.27 -15.49 -6.90
N ALA A 182 -12.66 -16.22 -5.96
CA ALA A 182 -13.38 -17.10 -5.04
C ALA A 182 -14.35 -16.35 -4.11
N ILE A 183 -14.06 -15.09 -3.76
CA ILE A 183 -14.94 -14.27 -2.91
C ILE A 183 -15.87 -13.34 -3.71
N GLY A 184 -15.83 -13.38 -5.04
CA GLY A 184 -16.66 -12.52 -5.92
C GLY A 184 -16.21 -11.06 -6.02
N ALA A 185 -14.98 -10.73 -5.61
CA ALA A 185 -14.43 -9.37 -5.64
C ALA A 185 -13.54 -9.08 -6.87
N TYR A 186 -13.26 -10.09 -7.70
CA TYR A 186 -12.48 -9.93 -8.92
C TYR A 186 -13.22 -9.08 -9.95
N LEU A 187 -12.51 -8.15 -10.58
CA LEU A 187 -13.07 -7.32 -11.65
C LEU A 187 -12.41 -7.67 -13.00
N VAL A 188 -13.21 -8.05 -14.01
CA VAL A 188 -12.79 -8.33 -15.41
C VAL A 188 -12.46 -7.06 -16.21
N PRO A 189 -11.29 -6.92 -16.88
CA PRO A 189 -10.71 -5.65 -17.36
C PRO A 189 -11.56 -4.90 -18.41
N ALA A 190 -12.66 -4.34 -17.92
CA ALA A 190 -13.65 -3.53 -18.60
C ALA A 190 -13.79 -2.24 -17.80
N PHE A 191 -13.79 -1.13 -18.53
CA PHE A 191 -13.68 0.21 -17.99
C PHE A 191 -14.75 1.10 -18.62
N ALA A 192 -15.33 1.98 -17.80
CA ALA A 192 -16.11 3.10 -18.28
C ALA A 192 -15.19 4.18 -18.85
N GLU A 193 -15.75 4.99 -19.75
CA GLU A 193 -15.12 6.21 -20.23
C GLU A 193 -15.25 7.31 -19.16
N ALA A 194 -14.17 8.04 -18.92
CA ALA A 194 -14.20 9.16 -17.99
C ALA A 194 -14.78 10.42 -18.67
N ASP A 195 -15.64 11.14 -17.96
CA ASP A 195 -16.23 12.38 -18.48
C ASP A 195 -15.28 13.57 -18.31
N TYR A 196 -14.73 14.04 -19.43
CA TYR A 196 -13.84 15.21 -19.50
C TYR A 196 -14.59 16.51 -19.81
N SER A 197 -15.92 16.46 -19.90
CA SER A 197 -16.74 17.64 -20.11
C SER A 197 -16.79 18.55 -18.86
N GLY A 198 -17.26 19.78 -19.06
CA GLY A 198 -17.35 20.78 -18.01
C GLY A 198 -16.59 22.06 -18.36
N ASP A 199 -16.96 23.14 -17.67
CA ASP A 199 -16.32 24.44 -17.78
C ASP A 199 -15.20 24.54 -16.73
N PHE A 200 -13.96 24.63 -17.20
CA PHE A 200 -12.77 24.71 -16.38
C PHE A 200 -11.91 25.90 -16.84
N PRO A 201 -11.32 26.67 -15.91
CA PRO A 201 -10.57 27.88 -16.25
C PRO A 201 -9.24 27.58 -16.97
N VAL A 202 -8.71 26.37 -16.83
CA VAL A 202 -7.47 25.89 -17.44
C VAL A 202 -7.57 24.37 -17.69
N GLU A 203 -6.70 23.82 -18.53
CA GLU A 203 -6.66 22.39 -18.82
C GLU A 203 -6.21 21.58 -17.60
N ALA A 204 -5.16 22.06 -16.91
CA ALA A 204 -4.58 21.36 -15.77
C ALA A 204 -4.25 22.31 -14.61
N SER A 205 -4.30 21.77 -13.40
CA SER A 205 -3.83 22.42 -12.18
C SER A 205 -2.88 21.51 -11.44
N VAL A 206 -1.66 21.98 -11.21
CA VAL A 206 -0.74 21.32 -10.28
C VAL A 206 -1.16 21.68 -8.87
N ILE A 207 -1.50 20.69 -8.04
CA ILE A 207 -1.94 20.89 -6.65
C ILE A 207 -0.81 20.48 -5.70
N ILE A 208 -0.44 21.40 -4.81
CA ILE A 208 0.65 21.24 -3.84
C ILE A 208 0.13 21.52 -2.43
N PRO A 209 -0.25 20.49 -1.66
CA PRO A 209 -0.46 20.63 -0.22
C PRO A 209 0.86 20.92 0.49
N VAL A 210 0.87 21.88 1.41
CA VAL A 210 2.08 22.22 2.16
C VAL A 210 1.78 22.60 3.60
N ARG A 211 2.65 22.16 4.50
CA ARG A 211 2.74 22.67 5.87
C ARG A 211 4.18 22.62 6.33
N ASN A 212 4.74 23.77 6.67
CA ASN A 212 6.12 23.91 7.17
C ASN A 212 7.17 23.23 6.28
N ARG A 213 7.37 23.79 5.08
CA ARG A 213 8.34 23.32 4.07
C ARG A 213 9.15 24.46 3.48
N VAL A 214 9.57 25.42 4.30
CA VAL A 214 10.28 26.63 3.81
C VAL A 214 11.54 26.28 3.01
N ALA A 215 12.20 25.17 3.36
CA ALA A 215 13.43 24.71 2.71
C ALA A 215 13.23 24.13 1.30
N THR A 216 12.01 23.68 0.95
CA THR A 216 11.79 22.88 -0.27
C THR A 216 10.70 23.43 -1.18
N ILE A 217 9.71 24.14 -0.63
CA ILE A 217 8.50 24.57 -1.34
C ILE A 217 8.80 25.45 -2.55
N ALA A 218 9.82 26.31 -2.45
CA ALA A 218 10.20 27.20 -3.55
C ALA A 218 10.66 26.40 -4.78
N ASP A 219 11.37 25.29 -4.59
CA ASP A 219 11.84 24.45 -5.69
C ASP A 219 10.69 23.67 -6.33
N ALA A 220 9.80 23.12 -5.50
CA ALA A 220 8.61 22.41 -5.96
C ALA A 220 7.76 23.33 -6.87
N VAL A 221 7.41 24.53 -6.38
CA VAL A 221 6.63 25.52 -7.12
C VAL A 221 7.34 25.95 -8.42
N LYS A 222 8.65 26.20 -8.38
CA LYS A 222 9.42 26.55 -9.59
C LYS A 222 9.40 25.42 -10.62
N SER A 223 9.53 24.16 -10.19
CA SER A 223 9.49 23.00 -11.10
C SER A 223 8.13 22.86 -11.79
N ALA A 224 7.04 23.16 -11.08
CA ALA A 224 5.69 23.19 -11.63
C ALA A 224 5.46 24.37 -12.59
N LEU A 225 5.94 25.57 -12.25
CA LEU A 225 5.81 26.75 -13.10
C LEU A 225 6.66 26.67 -14.39
N ALA A 226 7.74 25.90 -14.37
CA ALA A 226 8.64 25.69 -15.51
C ALA A 226 8.09 24.72 -16.57
N GLN A 227 6.91 24.10 -16.36
CA GLN A 227 6.34 23.18 -17.33
C GLN A 227 5.98 23.89 -18.65
N VAL A 228 6.28 23.23 -19.76
CA VAL A 228 6.01 23.66 -21.12
C VAL A 228 4.94 22.76 -21.70
N THR A 229 3.82 23.36 -22.09
CA THR A 229 2.60 22.65 -22.51
C THR A 229 1.96 23.31 -23.72
N ASP A 230 1.16 22.57 -24.47
CA ASP A 230 0.30 23.07 -25.56
C ASP A 230 -1.07 23.57 -25.07
N PHE A 231 -1.29 23.56 -23.76
CA PHE A 231 -2.50 23.99 -23.07
C PHE A 231 -2.19 24.93 -21.91
N ASP A 232 -3.19 25.69 -21.47
CA ASP A 232 -3.08 26.53 -20.27
C ASP A 232 -3.15 25.69 -19.00
N PHE A 233 -2.30 26.05 -18.02
CA PHE A 233 -2.32 25.44 -16.68
C PHE A 233 -2.01 26.48 -15.59
N ASN A 234 -2.32 26.14 -14.35
CA ASN A 234 -1.92 26.89 -13.17
C ASN A 234 -1.32 25.99 -12.08
N VAL A 235 -0.77 26.59 -11.04
CA VAL A 235 -0.25 25.91 -9.84
C VAL A 235 -1.05 26.41 -8.65
N ILE A 236 -1.67 25.50 -7.91
CA ILE A 236 -2.47 25.78 -6.72
C ILE A 236 -1.73 25.20 -5.51
N VAL A 237 -1.25 26.08 -4.63
CA VAL A 237 -0.63 25.70 -3.37
C VAL A 237 -1.64 25.88 -2.24
N ILE A 238 -1.88 24.81 -1.47
CA ILE A 238 -2.73 24.84 -0.28
C ILE A 238 -1.80 24.90 0.93
N ASP A 239 -1.59 26.11 1.45
CA ASP A 239 -0.78 26.35 2.64
C ASP A 239 -1.61 26.13 3.89
N ASN A 240 -1.43 24.97 4.51
CA ASN A 240 -2.17 24.51 5.68
C ASN A 240 -1.61 25.13 6.97
N HIS A 241 -1.67 26.46 7.03
CA HIS A 241 -1.30 27.30 8.18
C HIS A 241 0.17 27.13 8.60
N SER A 242 1.10 27.26 7.64
CA SER A 242 2.53 27.19 7.95
C SER A 242 2.99 28.33 8.86
N THR A 243 4.02 28.05 9.66
CA THR A 243 4.59 28.96 10.67
C THR A 243 6.10 29.11 10.57
N ASP A 244 6.74 28.50 9.57
CA ASP A 244 8.20 28.44 9.40
C ASP A 244 8.75 29.39 8.32
N GLY A 245 7.92 30.30 7.80
CA GLY A 245 8.26 31.19 6.68
C GLY A 245 7.84 30.66 5.29
N THR A 246 7.24 29.47 5.22
CA THR A 246 6.63 28.93 3.98
C THR A 246 5.61 29.91 3.38
N THR A 247 4.70 30.45 4.19
CA THR A 247 3.65 31.37 3.75
C THR A 247 4.21 32.63 3.10
N ASP A 248 5.26 33.22 3.70
CA ASP A 248 5.88 34.44 3.18
C ASP A 248 6.62 34.15 1.85
N THR A 249 7.32 33.02 1.78
CA THR A 249 7.97 32.55 0.54
C THR A 249 6.95 32.38 -0.59
N LEU A 250 5.79 31.79 -0.30
CA LEU A 250 4.71 31.60 -1.26
C LEU A 250 4.08 32.92 -1.69
N ARG A 251 3.90 33.87 -0.77
CA ARG A 251 3.39 35.22 -1.08
C ARG A 251 4.31 35.95 -2.06
N ASP A 252 5.62 35.90 -1.82
CA ASP A 252 6.62 36.53 -2.68
C ASP A 252 6.69 35.88 -4.07
N LEU A 253 6.52 34.56 -4.15
CA LEU A 253 6.42 33.86 -5.44
C LEU A 253 5.14 34.22 -6.19
N ALA A 254 3.99 34.26 -5.49
CA ALA A 254 2.70 34.57 -6.11
C ALA A 254 2.66 36.00 -6.66
N ALA A 255 3.32 36.95 -6.00
CA ALA A 255 3.46 38.33 -6.49
C ALA A 255 4.24 38.45 -7.81
N ARG A 256 5.03 37.44 -8.18
CA ARG A 256 5.86 37.40 -9.41
C ARG A 256 5.29 36.50 -10.49
N HIS A 257 4.32 35.65 -10.17
CA HIS A 257 3.81 34.61 -11.07
C HIS A 257 2.29 34.52 -11.01
N ASP A 258 1.59 35.10 -11.99
CA ASP A 258 0.13 35.12 -12.04
C ASP A 258 -0.52 33.73 -12.09
N ARG A 259 0.24 32.72 -12.55
CA ARG A 259 -0.17 31.32 -12.62
C ARG A 259 -0.15 30.61 -11.27
N LEU A 260 0.48 31.19 -10.25
CA LEU A 260 0.52 30.63 -8.91
C LEU A 260 -0.65 31.16 -8.07
N LYS A 261 -1.51 30.25 -7.60
CA LYS A 261 -2.60 30.54 -6.67
C LYS A 261 -2.25 29.94 -5.31
N VAL A 262 -2.16 30.77 -4.28
CA VAL A 262 -1.90 30.32 -2.91
C VAL A 262 -3.18 30.47 -2.12
N ILE A 263 -3.64 29.37 -1.53
CA ILE A 263 -4.86 29.31 -0.74
C ILE A 263 -4.49 28.89 0.67
N ILE A 264 -4.89 29.67 1.66
CA ILE A 264 -4.89 29.27 3.06
C ILE A 264 -6.32 28.86 3.39
N PRO A 265 -6.58 27.58 3.70
CA PRO A 265 -7.94 27.11 3.95
C PRO A 265 -8.50 27.74 5.23
N GLN A 266 -9.82 27.91 5.29
CA GLN A 266 -10.48 28.40 6.51
C GLN A 266 -10.44 27.35 7.63
N GLN A 267 -10.56 26.07 7.27
CA GLN A 267 -10.46 24.94 8.20
C GLN A 267 -9.02 24.73 8.66
N THR A 268 -8.85 24.24 9.88
CA THR A 268 -7.55 24.05 10.55
C THR A 268 -7.27 22.60 10.94
N ASP A 269 -8.19 21.69 10.62
CA ASP A 269 -8.16 20.24 10.91
C ASP A 269 -7.90 19.40 9.65
N LEU A 270 -7.40 20.02 8.58
CA LEU A 270 -7.13 19.34 7.31
C LEU A 270 -5.82 18.54 7.40
N GLY A 271 -5.91 17.26 7.05
CA GLY A 271 -4.79 16.45 6.57
C GLY A 271 -4.50 16.70 5.09
N ILE A 272 -3.60 15.91 4.51
CA ILE A 272 -3.20 16.04 3.09
C ILE A 272 -4.43 15.92 2.18
N GLY A 273 -5.28 14.94 2.41
CA GLY A 273 -6.50 14.77 1.61
C GLY A 273 -7.51 15.91 1.77
N GLY A 274 -7.58 16.52 2.96
CA GLY A 274 -8.36 17.74 3.16
C GLY A 274 -7.84 18.90 2.32
N CYS A 275 -6.53 19.10 2.28
CA CYS A 275 -5.91 20.09 1.40
C CYS A 275 -6.15 19.80 -0.08
N TRP A 276 -6.13 18.53 -0.50
CA TRP A 276 -6.51 18.15 -1.86
C TRP A 276 -7.95 18.54 -2.19
N ASN A 277 -8.90 18.32 -1.27
CA ASN A 277 -10.28 18.75 -1.47
C ASN A 277 -10.38 20.27 -1.64
N GLU A 278 -9.65 21.07 -0.86
CA GLU A 278 -9.61 22.53 -1.01
C GLU A 278 -9.07 22.95 -2.39
N GLY A 279 -8.01 22.30 -2.86
CA GLY A 279 -7.42 22.56 -4.18
C GLY A 279 -8.35 22.17 -5.33
N VAL A 280 -8.93 20.97 -5.27
CA VAL A 280 -9.81 20.42 -6.31
C VAL A 280 -11.14 21.15 -6.40
N ASN A 281 -11.69 21.60 -5.27
CA ASN A 281 -12.94 22.39 -5.24
C ASN A 281 -12.72 23.89 -5.44
N SER A 282 -11.47 24.34 -5.58
CA SER A 282 -11.16 25.73 -5.92
C SER A 282 -11.78 26.13 -7.26
N PRO A 283 -12.31 27.36 -7.40
CA PRO A 283 -12.75 27.89 -8.69
C PRO A 283 -11.61 28.03 -9.71
N HIS A 284 -10.35 27.90 -9.28
CA HIS A 284 -9.18 27.92 -10.14
C HIS A 284 -8.79 26.53 -10.68
N CYS A 285 -9.36 25.45 -10.15
CA CYS A 285 -8.94 24.10 -10.53
C CYS A 285 -9.32 23.78 -11.97
N GLY A 286 -8.35 23.32 -12.76
CA GLY A 286 -8.51 22.91 -14.15
C GLY A 286 -9.18 21.56 -14.31
N ARG A 287 -9.33 21.13 -15.56
CA ARG A 287 -9.98 19.84 -15.90
C ARG A 287 -9.23 18.64 -15.32
N PHE A 288 -7.91 18.71 -15.29
CA PHE A 288 -7.05 17.69 -14.68
C PHE A 288 -6.32 18.24 -13.46
N ALA A 289 -6.46 17.57 -12.32
CA ALA A 289 -5.72 17.88 -11.10
C ALA A 289 -4.48 16.99 -11.02
N VAL A 290 -3.29 17.57 -10.92
CA VAL A 290 -2.00 16.86 -10.99
C VAL A 290 -1.22 17.09 -9.71
N GLN A 291 -0.72 16.03 -9.09
CA GLN A 291 0.01 16.12 -7.84
C GLN A 291 1.43 16.64 -8.03
N LEU A 292 1.85 17.46 -7.07
CA LEU A 292 3.25 17.61 -6.69
C LEU A 292 3.35 17.77 -5.17
N ASP A 293 4.15 16.93 -4.52
CA ASP A 293 4.40 17.07 -3.08
C ASP A 293 5.35 18.25 -2.82
N SER A 294 5.19 18.93 -1.68
CA SER A 294 5.86 20.21 -1.38
C SER A 294 7.36 20.09 -1.11
N ASP A 295 7.87 18.88 -1.01
CA ASP A 295 9.28 18.53 -0.88
C ASP A 295 9.84 17.80 -2.11
N ASP A 296 9.07 17.64 -3.18
CA ASP A 296 9.52 16.94 -4.40
C ASP A 296 9.59 17.86 -5.62
N LEU A 297 10.04 17.33 -6.77
CA LEU A 297 10.12 18.08 -8.02
C LEU A 297 9.64 17.25 -9.22
N TYR A 298 9.12 17.92 -10.24
CA TYR A 298 9.04 17.30 -11.56
C TYR A 298 10.43 17.15 -12.18
N LYS A 299 10.66 16.00 -12.82
CA LYS A 299 11.96 15.64 -13.40
C LYS A 299 12.31 16.46 -14.63
N GLY A 300 11.32 16.75 -15.48
CA GLY A 300 11.48 17.51 -16.71
C GLY A 300 10.45 18.62 -16.84
N THR A 301 10.63 19.50 -17.83
CA THR A 301 9.67 20.56 -18.16
C THR A 301 8.48 20.05 -18.98
N ASP A 302 8.48 18.77 -19.37
CA ASP A 302 7.45 18.11 -20.17
C ASP A 302 6.55 17.17 -19.36
N THR A 303 6.78 17.02 -18.04
CA THR A 303 6.01 16.11 -17.18
C THR A 303 4.50 16.35 -17.29
N LEU A 304 4.05 17.61 -17.21
CA LEU A 304 2.63 17.94 -17.26
C LEU A 304 2.02 17.65 -18.65
N GLN A 305 2.75 17.95 -19.73
CA GLN A 305 2.33 17.64 -21.09
C GLN A 305 2.09 16.13 -21.24
N ARG A 306 3.05 15.31 -20.81
CA ARG A 306 2.99 13.85 -20.91
C ARG A 306 1.82 13.25 -20.14
N ILE A 307 1.50 13.81 -18.97
CA ILE A 307 0.35 13.37 -18.16
C ILE A 307 -0.96 13.67 -18.88
N VAL A 308 -1.14 14.88 -19.42
CA VAL A 308 -2.35 15.27 -20.13
C VAL A 308 -2.50 14.53 -21.45
N ASP A 309 -1.40 14.30 -22.19
CA ASP A 309 -1.41 13.47 -23.39
C ASP A 309 -1.88 12.05 -23.10
N LYS A 310 -1.49 11.49 -21.94
CA LYS A 310 -1.94 10.16 -21.51
C LYS A 310 -3.46 10.13 -21.25
N PHE A 311 -4.02 11.15 -20.61
CA PHE A 311 -5.48 11.28 -20.48
C PHE A 311 -6.16 11.35 -21.85
N ARG A 312 -5.67 12.21 -22.74
CA ARG A 312 -6.21 12.39 -24.10
C ARG A 312 -6.15 11.11 -24.93
N ALA A 313 -5.09 10.32 -24.78
CA ALA A 313 -4.88 9.11 -25.57
C ALA A 313 -5.71 7.91 -25.07
N GLU A 314 -5.92 7.77 -23.76
CA GLU A 314 -6.49 6.54 -23.17
C GLU A 314 -7.84 6.71 -22.50
N ASN A 315 -8.35 7.94 -22.42
CA ASN A 315 -9.62 8.27 -21.76
C ASN A 315 -9.75 7.64 -20.34
N CYS A 316 -8.68 7.77 -19.55
CA CYS A 316 -8.57 7.21 -18.20
C CYS A 316 -9.15 8.14 -17.12
N GLY A 317 -9.60 7.57 -16.00
CA GLY A 317 -10.05 8.35 -14.84
C GLY A 317 -8.91 8.90 -13.99
N MET A 318 -7.71 8.30 -14.11
CA MET A 318 -6.50 8.67 -13.38
C MET A 318 -5.27 8.32 -14.21
N VAL A 319 -4.20 9.10 -14.07
CA VAL A 319 -2.87 8.80 -14.62
C VAL A 319 -1.89 8.71 -13.48
N ILE A 320 -1.00 7.73 -13.53
CA ILE A 320 0.07 7.56 -12.56
C ILE A 320 1.40 7.38 -13.29
N GLY A 321 2.38 8.21 -12.92
CA GLY A 321 3.74 8.09 -13.43
C GLY A 321 4.64 7.19 -12.58
N SER A 322 5.91 7.28 -12.92
CA SER A 322 7.02 6.68 -12.18
C SER A 322 7.91 7.78 -11.62
N TYR A 323 8.71 7.44 -10.61
CA TYR A 323 9.55 8.41 -9.93
C TYR A 323 10.93 7.85 -9.58
N GLU A 324 11.90 8.74 -9.38
CA GLU A 324 13.22 8.39 -8.88
C GLU A 324 13.40 8.88 -7.45
N LEU A 325 14.04 8.07 -6.62
CA LEU A 325 14.47 8.53 -5.30
C LEU A 325 15.76 9.35 -5.45
N THR A 326 15.79 10.52 -4.83
CA THR A 326 17.00 11.34 -4.74
C THR A 326 17.25 11.79 -3.31
N ASP A 327 18.48 12.17 -3.01
CA ASP A 327 18.77 12.92 -1.80
C ASP A 327 18.29 14.38 -1.92
N PHE A 328 18.57 15.18 -0.89
CA PHE A 328 18.23 16.60 -0.88
C PHE A 328 18.89 17.40 -2.03
N ASN A 329 20.07 16.98 -2.49
CA ASN A 329 20.83 17.61 -3.58
C ASN A 329 20.51 17.03 -4.96
N LEU A 330 19.45 16.22 -5.08
CA LEU A 330 19.01 15.55 -6.31
C LEU A 330 19.97 14.46 -6.80
N ALA A 331 20.88 13.97 -5.96
CA ALA A 331 21.68 12.80 -6.30
C ALA A 331 20.81 11.53 -6.22
N PRO A 332 20.83 10.64 -7.23
CA PRO A 332 20.03 9.42 -7.22
C PRO A 332 20.35 8.52 -6.01
N MET A 333 19.30 7.93 -5.42
CA MET A 333 19.40 6.99 -4.32
C MET A 333 18.89 5.61 -4.73
N PRO A 334 19.46 4.50 -4.19
CA PRO A 334 18.90 3.17 -4.38
C PRO A 334 17.44 3.09 -3.91
N PRO A 335 16.57 2.32 -4.59
CA PRO A 335 16.84 1.49 -5.75
C PRO A 335 16.82 2.23 -7.11
N GLY A 336 16.71 3.58 -7.11
CA GLY A 336 16.61 4.39 -8.32
C GLY A 336 15.17 4.60 -8.75
N LEU A 337 14.81 4.04 -9.91
CA LEU A 337 13.47 4.15 -10.51
C LEU A 337 12.46 3.26 -9.78
N ILE A 338 11.32 3.84 -9.42
CA ILE A 338 10.13 3.17 -8.92
C ILE A 338 9.03 3.33 -9.95
N ASP A 339 8.73 2.25 -10.69
CA ASP A 339 7.82 2.30 -11.85
C ASP A 339 6.56 1.45 -11.72
N HIS A 340 6.48 0.63 -10.66
CA HIS A 340 5.38 -0.29 -10.39
C HIS A 340 4.98 -1.14 -11.61
N LYS A 341 5.97 -1.80 -12.25
CA LYS A 341 5.75 -2.73 -13.37
C LYS A 341 4.79 -3.88 -13.06
N GLU A 342 4.46 -4.13 -11.80
CA GLU A 342 3.41 -5.06 -11.39
C GLU A 342 1.99 -4.62 -11.80
N TRP A 343 1.80 -3.37 -12.24
CA TRP A 343 0.52 -2.93 -12.82
C TRP A 343 0.43 -3.35 -14.29
N THR A 344 -0.65 -4.04 -14.64
CA THR A 344 -1.01 -4.43 -16.02
C THR A 344 -2.44 -3.99 -16.36
N ASP A 345 -2.77 -3.81 -17.64
CA ASP A 345 -4.14 -3.49 -18.08
C ASP A 345 -5.13 -4.61 -17.72
N ASP A 346 -4.66 -5.86 -17.72
CA ASP A 346 -5.50 -7.03 -17.47
C ASP A 346 -5.83 -7.24 -15.99
N ASN A 347 -4.88 -6.98 -15.08
CA ASN A 347 -5.03 -7.34 -13.67
C ASN A 347 -4.55 -6.29 -12.66
N GLY A 348 -4.02 -5.15 -13.12
CA GLY A 348 -3.45 -4.11 -12.26
C GLY A 348 -4.39 -3.65 -11.15
N ARG A 349 -5.68 -3.45 -11.44
CA ARG A 349 -6.67 -3.05 -10.43
C ARG A 349 -7.03 -4.12 -9.39
N ASN A 350 -6.78 -5.39 -9.68
CA ASN A 350 -6.94 -6.48 -8.72
C ASN A 350 -5.66 -6.60 -7.89
N ASN A 351 -4.49 -6.54 -8.54
CA ASN A 351 -3.19 -6.53 -7.89
C ASN A 351 -3.00 -5.30 -6.98
N ALA A 352 -3.69 -4.19 -7.28
CA ALA A 352 -3.75 -2.99 -6.44
C ALA A 352 -4.15 -3.29 -5.00
N LEU A 353 -5.03 -4.28 -4.75
CA LEU A 353 -5.46 -4.68 -3.41
C LEU A 353 -4.36 -5.42 -2.62
N ARG A 354 -3.35 -5.94 -3.29
CA ARG A 354 -2.21 -6.64 -2.66
C ARG A 354 -1.08 -5.68 -2.28
N ILE A 355 -0.78 -4.72 -3.15
CA ILE A 355 0.37 -3.80 -2.99
C ILE A 355 0.04 -2.59 -2.10
N ASN A 356 1.07 -1.93 -1.57
CA ASN A 356 0.94 -0.83 -0.60
C ASN A 356 0.86 0.56 -1.20
N GLY A 357 1.10 0.73 -2.49
CA GLY A 357 1.04 2.02 -3.17
C GLY A 357 0.97 1.83 -4.68
N LEU A 358 0.54 2.88 -5.38
CA LEU A 358 0.33 2.83 -6.83
C LEU A 358 1.38 3.64 -7.61
N GLY A 359 2.25 4.40 -6.95
CA GLY A 359 3.28 5.21 -7.60
C GLY A 359 2.95 6.70 -7.69
N ALA A 360 3.86 7.46 -8.30
CA ALA A 360 3.90 8.93 -8.32
C ALA A 360 4.44 9.48 -9.65
N PRO A 361 4.04 10.68 -10.10
CA PRO A 361 2.98 11.52 -9.56
C PRO A 361 1.61 10.96 -9.95
N ARG A 362 0.58 11.39 -9.24
CA ARG A 362 -0.81 11.01 -9.52
C ARG A 362 -1.55 12.19 -10.12
N ALA A 363 -2.36 11.93 -11.12
CA ALA A 363 -3.21 12.91 -11.76
C ALA A 363 -4.62 12.37 -11.93
N PHE A 364 -5.61 13.25 -11.86
CA PHE A 364 -7.02 12.89 -11.78
C PHE A 364 -7.86 13.76 -12.69
N VAL A 365 -8.96 13.21 -13.19
CA VAL A 365 -10.05 14.01 -13.75
C VAL A 365 -10.72 14.75 -12.59
N THR A 366 -10.74 16.09 -12.64
CA THR A 366 -11.18 16.92 -11.52
C THR A 366 -12.65 16.68 -11.16
N SER A 367 -13.54 16.51 -12.14
CA SER A 367 -14.97 16.21 -11.91
C SER A 367 -15.15 14.89 -11.15
N LEU A 368 -14.48 13.83 -11.61
CA LEU A 368 -14.49 12.52 -10.94
C LEU A 368 -13.92 12.60 -9.52
N LEU A 369 -12.84 13.35 -9.33
CA LEU A 369 -12.23 13.51 -8.01
C LEU A 369 -13.14 14.28 -7.03
N ARG A 370 -13.90 15.27 -7.52
CA ARG A 370 -14.93 15.98 -6.73
C ARG A 370 -16.08 15.06 -6.32
N GLU A 371 -16.51 14.17 -7.21
CA GLU A 371 -17.58 13.20 -6.93
C GLU A 371 -17.16 12.19 -5.85
N ILE A 372 -15.95 11.63 -5.97
CA ILE A 372 -15.44 10.63 -5.03
C ILE A 372 -15.11 11.28 -3.67
N GLY A 373 -14.46 12.44 -3.69
CA GLY A 373 -13.94 13.11 -2.51
C GLY A 373 -12.67 12.46 -1.97
N VAL A 374 -11.71 13.27 -1.54
CA VAL A 374 -10.45 12.76 -0.99
C VAL A 374 -10.59 12.54 0.53
N PRO A 375 -10.26 11.36 1.07
CA PRO A 375 -10.33 11.15 2.53
C PRO A 375 -9.45 12.15 3.28
N ASN A 376 -9.99 12.83 4.31
CA ASN A 376 -9.22 13.78 5.12
C ASN A 376 -8.25 13.06 6.08
N THR A 377 -7.17 12.54 5.52
CA THR A 377 -6.05 11.89 6.21
C THR A 377 -4.73 12.37 5.60
N SER A 378 -3.61 12.08 6.25
CA SER A 378 -2.26 12.33 5.73
C SER A 378 -1.50 11.03 5.44
N TYR A 379 -2.22 9.93 5.30
CA TYR A 379 -1.68 8.64 4.89
C TYR A 379 -2.77 7.78 4.24
N GLY A 380 -2.52 7.32 3.02
CA GLY A 380 -3.38 6.37 2.30
C GLY A 380 -4.56 7.00 1.55
N GLU A 381 -4.70 8.32 1.55
CA GLU A 381 -5.70 9.06 0.78
C GLU A 381 -5.54 8.81 -0.73
N ASP A 382 -4.32 8.78 -1.24
CA ASP A 382 -3.99 8.49 -2.63
C ASP A 382 -4.36 7.06 -3.03
N TYR A 383 -4.09 6.11 -2.13
CA TYR A 383 -4.43 4.71 -2.30
C TYR A 383 -5.94 4.49 -2.30
N ALA A 384 -6.68 5.19 -1.43
CA ALA A 384 -8.14 5.17 -1.43
C ALA A 384 -8.72 5.63 -2.78
N LEU A 385 -8.19 6.73 -3.32
CA LEU A 385 -8.60 7.25 -4.63
C LEU A 385 -8.29 6.26 -5.76
N GLY A 386 -7.09 5.69 -5.76
CA GLY A 386 -6.71 4.71 -6.77
C GLY A 386 -7.59 3.45 -6.75
N LEU A 387 -7.95 2.96 -5.56
CA LEU A 387 -8.90 1.84 -5.43
C LEU A 387 -10.29 2.21 -5.96
N ALA A 388 -10.83 3.36 -5.54
CA ALA A 388 -12.15 3.81 -5.96
C ALA A 388 -12.24 4.06 -7.47
N ILE A 389 -11.26 4.75 -8.06
CA ILE A 389 -11.23 5.04 -9.50
C ILE A 389 -11.02 3.76 -10.31
N SER A 390 -10.08 2.90 -9.92
CA SER A 390 -9.77 1.67 -10.66
C SER A 390 -10.92 0.64 -10.68
N ARG A 391 -11.91 0.81 -9.80
CA ARG A 391 -13.13 0.00 -9.79
C ARG A 391 -13.89 0.11 -11.12
N ASP A 392 -13.96 1.32 -11.66
CA ASP A 392 -14.82 1.65 -12.80
C ASP A 392 -14.05 2.20 -14.00
N TYR A 393 -12.95 2.91 -13.78
CA TYR A 393 -12.21 3.62 -14.81
C TYR A 393 -10.80 3.06 -14.99
N ARG A 394 -10.27 3.22 -16.20
CA ARG A 394 -8.88 2.89 -16.51
C ARG A 394 -7.95 3.81 -15.72
N ILE A 395 -6.83 3.27 -15.24
CA ILE A 395 -5.69 4.05 -14.76
C ILE A 395 -4.58 3.98 -15.81
N GLY A 396 -4.25 5.14 -16.40
CA GLY A 396 -3.14 5.25 -17.36
C GLY A 396 -1.79 5.22 -16.65
N ARG A 397 -0.83 4.47 -17.19
CA ARG A 397 0.53 4.33 -16.64
C ARG A 397 1.58 5.02 -17.50
N ILE A 398 2.48 5.77 -16.86
CA ILE A 398 3.72 6.26 -17.49
C ILE A 398 4.90 5.65 -16.73
N TYR A 399 5.64 4.76 -17.39
CA TYR A 399 6.72 3.99 -16.75
C TYR A 399 8.08 4.72 -16.75
N ASP A 400 8.19 5.84 -17.47
CA ASP A 400 9.34 6.72 -17.36
C ASP A 400 9.22 7.60 -16.13
N SER A 401 10.37 7.93 -15.52
CA SER A 401 10.39 8.85 -14.39
C SER A 401 9.91 10.24 -14.80
N LEU A 402 8.86 10.72 -14.14
CA LEU A 402 8.32 12.07 -14.29
C LEU A 402 8.64 12.98 -13.09
N TYR A 403 9.19 12.39 -12.03
CA TYR A 403 9.11 12.93 -10.68
C TYR A 403 10.33 12.51 -9.85
N LEU A 404 10.88 13.46 -9.10
CA LEU A 404 12.02 13.27 -8.21
C LEU A 404 11.50 13.33 -6.78
N CYS A 405 11.50 12.18 -6.12
CA CYS A 405 11.09 12.03 -4.72
C CYS A 405 12.31 12.25 -3.82
N ARG A 406 12.39 13.42 -3.16
CA ARG A 406 13.53 13.78 -2.32
C ARG A 406 13.43 13.12 -0.95
N ARG A 407 14.53 12.53 -0.49
CA ARG A 407 14.71 12.00 0.87
C ARG A 407 15.66 12.89 1.67
N TRP A 408 15.22 13.32 2.86
CA TRP A 408 16.01 14.15 3.78
C TRP A 408 15.59 13.90 5.25
N GLU A 409 16.39 14.36 6.22
CA GLU A 409 16.23 14.07 7.67
C GLU A 409 14.87 14.50 8.26
N GLY A 410 14.10 15.34 7.57
CA GLY A 410 12.74 15.73 7.95
C GLY A 410 11.61 14.96 7.28
N ASN A 411 11.91 13.93 6.47
CA ASN A 411 10.87 13.07 5.90
C ASN A 411 10.26 12.18 6.97
N SER A 412 8.93 12.19 7.03
CA SER A 412 8.12 11.50 8.05
C SER A 412 8.15 9.97 8.00
N ASP A 413 8.86 9.36 7.05
CA ASP A 413 8.74 7.93 6.72
C ASP A 413 9.99 7.07 7.01
N SER A 414 11.12 7.65 7.43
CA SER A 414 12.30 6.85 7.79
C SER A 414 12.25 6.46 9.28
N ASN A 415 12.15 5.16 9.56
CA ASN A 415 12.08 4.55 10.90
C ASN A 415 10.79 4.81 11.70
N LEU A 416 9.64 4.51 11.10
CA LEU A 416 8.37 4.47 11.85
C LEU A 416 8.42 3.43 12.97
N ASP A 417 8.03 3.84 14.18
CA ASP A 417 7.75 2.89 15.26
C ASP A 417 6.64 1.90 14.84
N ILE A 418 6.71 0.67 15.36
CA ILE A 418 5.76 -0.42 15.04
C ILE A 418 4.31 0.01 15.25
N THR A 419 4.04 0.85 16.25
CA THR A 419 2.71 1.39 16.54
C THR A 419 2.18 2.20 15.35
N ARG A 420 3.01 3.07 14.77
CA ARG A 420 2.63 3.92 13.63
C ARG A 420 2.52 3.10 12.34
N LEU A 421 3.41 2.14 12.13
CA LEU A 421 3.33 1.20 11.01
C LEU A 421 2.04 0.38 11.05
N ASN A 422 1.69 -0.14 12.23
CA ASN A 422 0.45 -0.89 12.44
C ASN A 422 -0.79 -0.04 12.22
N ALA A 423 -0.81 1.21 12.70
CA ALA A 423 -1.90 2.15 12.43
C ALA A 423 -2.09 2.39 10.92
N ASN A 424 -0.98 2.62 10.20
CA ASN A 424 -0.98 2.80 8.74
C ASN A 424 -1.49 1.56 8.00
N ASN A 425 -0.99 0.38 8.36
CA ASN A 425 -1.42 -0.90 7.76
C ASN A 425 -2.89 -1.19 8.04
N SER A 426 -3.35 -1.01 9.29
CA SER A 426 -4.74 -1.19 9.68
C SER A 426 -5.68 -0.24 8.91
N TYR A 427 -5.27 1.00 8.67
CA TYR A 427 -6.05 1.93 7.86
C TYR A 427 -6.16 1.47 6.41
N LYS A 428 -5.04 1.10 5.76
CA LYS A 428 -5.07 0.60 4.37
C LYS A 428 -5.82 -0.72 4.22
N ASP A 429 -5.74 -1.62 5.21
CA ASP A 429 -6.55 -2.85 5.22
C ASP A 429 -8.04 -2.56 5.39
N SER A 430 -8.41 -1.45 6.04
CA SER A 430 -9.81 -0.98 6.10
C SER A 430 -10.26 -0.44 4.74
N LEU A 431 -9.43 0.37 4.06
CA LEU A 431 -9.71 0.83 2.70
C LEU A 431 -9.92 -0.34 1.73
N ARG A 432 -9.05 -1.35 1.77
CA ARG A 432 -9.20 -2.58 0.98
C ARG A 432 -10.46 -3.36 1.35
N THR A 433 -10.84 -3.37 2.63
CA THR A 433 -12.06 -4.06 3.08
C THR A 433 -13.29 -3.44 2.43
N TRP A 434 -13.43 -2.11 2.52
CA TRP A 434 -14.53 -1.38 1.90
C TRP A 434 -14.53 -1.52 0.38
N GLU A 435 -13.36 -1.49 -0.26
CA GLU A 435 -13.24 -1.72 -1.70
C GLU A 435 -13.68 -3.14 -2.09
N VAL A 436 -13.22 -4.17 -1.39
CA VAL A 436 -13.60 -5.57 -1.63
C VAL A 436 -15.12 -5.74 -1.49
N GLU A 437 -15.73 -5.15 -0.46
CA GLU A 437 -17.17 -5.20 -0.26
C GLU A 437 -17.95 -4.50 -1.38
N ALA A 438 -17.48 -3.33 -1.81
CA ALA A 438 -18.09 -2.61 -2.92
C ALA A 438 -17.98 -3.38 -4.26
N ARG A 439 -16.85 -4.05 -4.52
CA ARG A 439 -16.67 -4.91 -5.70
C ARG A 439 -17.60 -6.12 -5.69
N ILE A 440 -17.76 -6.76 -4.54
CA ILE A 440 -18.70 -7.88 -4.38
C ILE A 440 -20.12 -7.41 -4.64
N ALA A 441 -20.53 -6.27 -4.08
CA ALA A 441 -21.85 -5.71 -4.32
C ALA A 441 -22.07 -5.36 -5.80
N LYS A 442 -21.08 -4.76 -6.46
CA LYS A 442 -21.11 -4.44 -7.90
C LYS A 442 -21.26 -5.70 -8.75
N ASN A 443 -20.48 -6.74 -8.47
CA ASN A 443 -20.52 -8.00 -9.21
C ASN A 443 -21.79 -8.81 -8.97
N ALA A 444 -22.45 -8.64 -7.82
CA ALA A 444 -23.73 -9.29 -7.54
C ALA A 444 -24.93 -8.57 -8.19
N ALA A 445 -24.77 -7.30 -8.58
CA ALA A 445 -25.82 -6.50 -9.22
C ALA A 445 -25.83 -6.63 -10.75
N ASN A 446 -24.74 -7.12 -11.35
CA ASN A 446 -24.61 -7.46 -12.77
C ASN A 446 -24.86 -8.95 -12.98
#